data_AF-A0AAW0MCQ5-F1
#
_entry.id   AF-A0AAW0MCQ5-F1
#
_cell.length_a   1.000
_cell.length_b   1.000
_cell.length_c   1.000
_cell.angle_alpha   90.00
_cell.angle_beta   90.00
_cell.angle_gamma   90.00
#
_symmetry.space_group_name_H-M   'P 1'
#
loop_
_entity.id
_entity.type
_entity.pdbx_description
1 polymer ?
#
loop_
_entity_poly.entity_id
_entity_poly.type
_entity_poly.pdbx_seq_one_letter_code
_entity_poly.pdbx_strand_id
1 'polypeptide(L)'
;MGGLEAKIGNWIHFMRIACFGEVTASSVLVLHSFGDAIAKSKRSPEKLFVLLDIYEIMRELHSKIEMIFKGKACSEIRDSAFGLTKRLAQTAQETFGNFEEVVEKDATKIAVLDGTVHPLTSCVINYLKFLFE
;
A
#
# COMPACT_ATOMS: atom_id res chain seq x y z
N MET A 1 41.31 27.41 -9.87
CA MET A 1 41.41 26.00 -9.39
C MET A 1 40.05 25.32 -9.12
N GLY A 2 38.92 26.01 -8.94
CA GLY A 2 37.67 25.35 -8.47
C GLY A 2 36.80 24.56 -9.48
N GLY A 3 37.05 24.63 -10.80
CA GLY A 3 36.13 24.05 -11.79
C GLY A 3 36.26 22.53 -11.98
N LEU A 4 37.48 21.99 -11.90
CA LEU A 4 37.73 20.55 -12.06
C LEU A 4 37.37 19.77 -10.80
N GLU A 5 37.71 20.30 -9.63
CA GLU A 5 37.37 19.71 -8.33
C GLU A 5 35.85 19.60 -8.14
N ALA A 6 35.09 20.64 -8.50
CA ALA A 6 33.63 20.60 -8.46
C ALA A 6 33.05 19.55 -9.42
N LYS A 7 33.61 19.41 -10.62
CA LYS A 7 33.19 18.38 -11.58
C LYS A 7 33.46 16.97 -11.06
N ILE A 8 34.64 16.73 -10.48
CA ILE A 8 35.00 15.44 -9.89
C ILE A 8 34.07 15.12 -8.72
N GLY A 9 33.80 16.09 -7.84
CA GLY A 9 32.87 15.93 -6.72
C GLY A 9 31.47 15.53 -7.16
N ASN A 10 30.92 16.21 -8.18
CA ASN A 10 29.61 15.88 -8.76
C ASN A 10 29.59 14.49 -9.39
N TRP A 11 30.66 14.09 -10.08
CA TRP A 11 30.78 12.77 -10.69
C TRP A 11 30.81 11.66 -9.64
N ILE A 12 31.62 11.82 -8.58
CA ILE A 12 31.67 10.88 -7.45
C ILE A 12 30.31 10.77 -6.77
N HIS A 13 29.63 11.90 -6.54
CA HIS A 13 28.29 11.92 -5.94
C HIS A 13 27.27 11.15 -6.78
N PHE A 14 27.27 11.37 -8.11
CA PHE A 14 26.41 10.63 -9.03
C PHE A 14 26.69 9.12 -8.99
N MET A 15 27.95 8.71 -9.06
CA MET A 15 28.33 7.29 -9.03
C MET A 15 27.90 6.60 -7.75
N ARG A 16 28.01 7.28 -6.60
CA ARG A 16 27.54 6.76 -5.32
C ARG A 16 26.03 6.51 -5.32
N ILE A 17 25.25 7.44 -5.85
CA ILE A 17 23.79 7.29 -5.95
C ILE A 17 23.43 6.13 -6.89
N ALA A 18 24.05 6.08 -8.07
CA ALA A 18 23.78 5.04 -9.07
C ALA A 18 24.10 3.64 -8.51
N CYS A 19 25.27 3.47 -7.90
CA CYS A 19 25.68 2.21 -7.27
C CYS A 19 24.72 1.80 -6.14
N PHE A 20 24.31 2.74 -5.28
CA PHE A 20 23.34 2.44 -4.22
C PHE A 20 21.99 1.97 -4.79
N GLY A 21 21.47 2.65 -5.81
CA GLY A 21 20.23 2.26 -6.48
C GLY A 21 20.33 0.86 -7.09
N GLU A 22 21.44 0.54 -7.76
CA GLU A 22 21.68 -0.77 -8.35
C GLU A 22 21.73 -1.89 -7.29
N VAL A 23 22.50 -1.69 -6.21
CA VAL A 23 22.65 -2.68 -5.13
C VAL A 23 21.34 -2.97 -4.40
N THR A 24 20.47 -1.96 -4.28
CA THR A 24 19.20 -2.07 -3.54
C THR A 24 18.02 -2.50 -4.42
N ALA A 25 18.13 -2.42 -5.75
CA ALA A 25 17.04 -2.66 -6.68
C ALA A 25 16.37 -4.03 -6.49
N SER A 26 17.16 -5.09 -6.31
CA SER A 26 16.64 -6.45 -6.10
C SER A 26 15.83 -6.59 -4.80
N SER A 27 16.32 -5.98 -3.73
CA SER A 27 15.66 -6.01 -2.41
C SER A 27 14.35 -5.22 -2.43
N VAL A 28 14.38 -4.03 -3.03
CA VAL A 28 13.18 -3.21 -3.23
C VAL A 28 12.15 -3.95 -4.08
N LEU A 29 12.58 -4.62 -5.15
CA LEU A 29 11.68 -5.39 -6.02
C LEU A 29 10.97 -6.51 -5.26
N VAL A 30 11.67 -7.22 -4.36
CA VAL A 30 11.06 -8.28 -3.53
C VAL A 30 10.00 -7.69 -2.60
N LEU A 31 10.33 -6.59 -1.90
CA LEU A 31 9.38 -5.89 -1.01
C LEU A 31 8.16 -5.38 -1.78
N HIS A 32 8.39 -4.79 -2.95
CA HIS A 32 7.32 -4.32 -3.82
C HIS A 32 6.42 -5.48 -4.28
N SER A 33 7.03 -6.59 -4.74
CA SER A 33 6.31 -7.76 -5.23
C SER A 33 5.43 -8.39 -4.15
N PHE A 34 5.90 -8.40 -2.91
CA PHE A 34 5.11 -8.86 -1.76
C PHE A 34 3.87 -7.98 -1.55
N GLY A 35 4.05 -6.65 -1.48
CA GLY A 35 2.93 -5.73 -1.33
C GLY A 35 1.93 -5.80 -2.50
N ASP A 36 2.43 -5.93 -3.73
CA ASP A 36 1.60 -6.05 -4.92
C ASP A 36 0.82 -7.37 -4.95
N ALA A 37 1.41 -8.47 -4.47
CA ALA A 37 0.70 -9.75 -4.31
C ALA A 37 -0.44 -9.65 -3.30
N ILE A 38 -0.24 -8.92 -2.19
CA ILE A 38 -1.29 -8.67 -1.21
C ILE A 38 -2.41 -7.82 -1.82
N ALA A 39 -2.05 -6.71 -2.50
CA ALA A 39 -2.99 -5.82 -3.18
C ALA A 39 -3.83 -6.53 -4.27
N LYS A 40 -3.28 -7.59 -4.89
CA LYS A 40 -3.98 -8.40 -5.90
C LYS A 40 -4.70 -9.62 -5.33
N SER A 41 -4.53 -9.92 -4.05
CA SER A 41 -5.11 -11.11 -3.45
C SER A 41 -6.65 -11.01 -3.39
N LYS A 42 -7.34 -12.16 -3.32
CA LYS A 42 -8.81 -12.20 -3.17
C LYS A 42 -9.23 -11.32 -2.00
N ARG A 43 -10.11 -10.35 -2.25
CA ARG A 43 -10.60 -9.40 -1.24
C ARG A 43 -11.50 -10.10 -0.22
N SER A 44 -11.32 -9.77 1.06
CA SER A 44 -12.20 -10.19 2.16
C SER A 44 -12.10 -9.17 3.30
N PRO A 45 -13.08 -9.12 4.22
CA PRO A 45 -13.06 -8.23 5.37
C PRO A 45 -11.74 -8.29 6.17
N GLU A 46 -11.23 -9.50 6.43
CA GLU A 46 -10.02 -9.72 7.23
C GLU A 46 -8.77 -9.18 6.53
N LYS A 47 -8.76 -9.22 5.20
CA LYS A 47 -7.64 -8.72 4.39
C LYS A 47 -7.63 -7.22 4.24
N LEU A 48 -8.76 -6.55 4.46
CA LEU A 48 -8.79 -5.08 4.43
C LEU A 48 -7.87 -4.50 5.50
N PHE A 49 -7.90 -5.03 6.73
CA PHE A 49 -7.07 -4.52 7.82
C PHE A 49 -5.59 -4.67 7.48
N VAL A 50 -5.17 -5.83 6.99
CA VAL A 50 -3.79 -6.04 6.52
C VAL A 50 -3.40 -5.09 5.37
N LEU A 51 -4.32 -4.81 4.44
CA LEU A 51 -4.07 -3.83 3.37
C LEU A 51 -3.87 -2.42 3.92
N LEU A 52 -4.67 -2.03 4.91
CA LEU A 52 -4.59 -0.73 5.57
C LEU A 52 -3.31 -0.59 6.39
N ASP A 53 -2.91 -1.62 7.13
CA ASP A 53 -1.64 -1.65 7.88
C ASP A 53 -0.44 -1.40 6.95
N ILE A 54 -0.41 -2.10 5.82
CA ILE A 54 0.68 -1.94 4.85
C ILE A 54 0.61 -0.56 4.20
N TYR A 55 -0.58 -0.06 3.87
CA TYR A 55 -0.74 1.28 3.33
C TYR A 55 -0.24 2.36 4.31
N GLU A 56 -0.54 2.22 5.60
CA GLU A 56 -0.07 3.12 6.65
C GLU A 56 1.45 3.10 6.76
N ILE A 57 2.06 1.93 6.85
CA ILE A 57 3.52 1.78 6.85
C ILE A 57 4.14 2.43 5.60
N MET A 58 3.58 2.21 4.42
CA MET A 58 4.07 2.82 3.18
C MET A 58 3.97 4.35 3.19
N ARG A 59 2.88 4.90 3.74
CA ARG A 59 2.68 6.34 3.94
C ARG A 59 3.70 6.92 4.92
N GLU A 60 3.93 6.27 6.04
CA GLU A 60 4.93 6.68 7.04
C GLU A 60 6.35 6.68 6.47
N LEU A 61 6.67 5.66 5.66
CA LEU A 61 7.99 5.50 5.05
C LEU A 61 8.22 6.42 3.84
N HIS A 62 7.16 7.02 3.26
CA HIS A 62 7.27 7.79 2.02
C HIS A 62 8.39 8.85 2.06
N SER A 63 8.42 9.69 3.09
CA SER A 63 9.46 10.72 3.24
C SER A 63 10.88 10.15 3.37
N LYS A 64 11.02 9.02 4.07
CA LYS A 64 12.30 8.31 4.23
C LYS A 64 12.76 7.70 2.92
N ILE A 65 11.84 7.14 2.13
CA ILE A 65 12.13 6.60 0.79
C ILE A 65 12.63 7.73 -0.13
N GLU A 66 11.94 8.87 -0.16
CA GLU A 66 12.37 10.05 -0.93
C GLU A 66 13.76 10.55 -0.50
N MET A 67 14.05 10.52 0.81
CA MET A 67 15.33 10.96 1.35
C MET A 67 16.48 9.96 1.12
N ILE A 68 16.21 8.66 1.15
CA ILE A 68 17.25 7.62 0.99
C ILE A 68 17.57 7.44 -0.50
N PHE A 69 16.55 7.31 -1.33
CA PHE A 69 16.67 7.03 -2.76
C PHE A 69 16.75 8.32 -3.57
N LYS A 70 17.69 9.21 -3.26
CA LYS A 70 17.81 10.52 -3.94
C LYS A 70 18.28 10.40 -5.39
N GLY A 71 18.03 11.45 -6.17
CA GLY A 71 18.57 11.63 -7.51
C GLY A 71 17.82 10.85 -8.60
N LYS A 72 18.18 11.13 -9.85
CA LYS A 72 17.50 10.55 -11.03
C LYS A 72 17.73 9.05 -11.16
N ALA A 73 18.90 8.54 -10.77
CA ALA A 73 19.21 7.11 -10.88
C ALA A 73 18.32 6.22 -9.99
N CYS A 74 17.71 6.78 -8.94
CA CYS A 74 16.81 6.05 -8.04
C CYS A 74 15.33 6.42 -8.23
N SER A 75 14.95 7.17 -9.28
CA SER A 75 13.56 7.61 -9.44
C SER A 75 12.58 6.45 -9.58
N GLU A 76 12.95 5.41 -10.33
CA GLU A 76 12.09 4.26 -10.55
C GLU A 76 11.73 3.51 -9.25
N ILE A 77 12.67 3.46 -8.29
CA ILE A 77 12.43 2.88 -6.96
C ILE A 77 11.38 3.70 -6.21
N ARG A 78 11.49 5.03 -6.23
CA ARG A 78 10.53 5.93 -5.56
C ARG A 78 9.16 5.85 -6.21
N ASP A 79 9.12 5.88 -7.54
CA ASP A 79 7.88 5.76 -8.33
C ASP A 79 7.21 4.41 -8.10
N SER A 80 7.99 3.32 -7.99
CA SER A 80 7.50 1.98 -7.66
C SER A 80 6.88 1.93 -6.27
N ALA A 81 7.55 2.47 -5.25
CA ALA A 81 7.01 2.53 -3.88
C ALA A 81 5.72 3.37 -3.81
N PHE A 82 5.70 4.53 -4.47
CA PHE A 82 4.52 5.37 -4.56
C PHE A 82 3.37 4.67 -5.31
N GLY A 83 3.67 4.01 -6.42
CA GLY A 83 2.72 3.24 -7.21
C GLY A 83 2.07 2.11 -6.40
N LEU A 84 2.86 1.38 -5.61
CA LEU A 84 2.35 0.38 -4.67
C LEU A 84 1.43 1.00 -3.62
N THR A 85 1.83 2.12 -3.02
CA THR A 85 1.02 2.84 -2.02
C THR A 85 -0.35 3.22 -2.59
N LYS A 86 -0.36 3.73 -3.83
CA LYS A 86 -1.60 4.06 -4.54
C LYS A 86 -2.45 2.82 -4.80
N ARG A 87 -1.84 1.71 -5.23
CA ARG A 87 -2.55 0.45 -5.47
C ARG A 87 -3.19 -0.08 -4.20
N LEU A 88 -2.46 -0.08 -3.07
CA LEU A 88 -2.99 -0.51 -1.77
C LEU A 88 -4.23 0.31 -1.38
N ALA A 89 -4.17 1.64 -1.49
CA ALA A 89 -5.31 2.51 -1.23
C ALA A 89 -6.51 2.21 -2.13
N GLN A 90 -6.27 2.00 -3.44
CA GLN A 90 -7.32 1.65 -4.39
C GLN A 90 -7.96 0.30 -4.05
N THR A 91 -7.16 -0.72 -3.75
CA THR A 91 -7.66 -2.04 -3.36
C THR A 91 -8.47 -1.97 -2.07
N ALA A 92 -8.06 -1.14 -1.09
CA ALA A 92 -8.83 -0.92 0.12
C ALA A 92 -10.20 -0.28 -0.18
N GLN A 93 -10.23 0.79 -1.00
CA GLN A 93 -11.47 1.44 -1.44
C GLN A 93 -12.42 0.47 -2.17
N GLU A 94 -11.89 -0.34 -3.09
CA GLU A 94 -12.65 -1.38 -3.77
C GLU A 94 -13.18 -2.44 -2.80
N THR A 95 -12.42 -2.77 -1.75
CA THR A 95 -12.84 -3.75 -0.74
C THR A 95 -14.00 -3.21 0.10
N PHE A 96 -14.00 -1.92 0.44
CA PHE A 96 -15.17 -1.27 1.05
C PHE A 96 -16.40 -1.32 0.14
N GLY A 97 -16.25 -1.00 -1.14
CA GLY A 97 -17.37 -1.06 -2.11
C GLY A 97 -17.93 -2.47 -2.27
N ASN A 98 -17.08 -3.50 -2.34
CA ASN A 98 -17.55 -4.88 -2.39
C ASN A 98 -18.30 -5.30 -1.11
N PHE A 99 -17.84 -4.80 0.05
CA PHE A 99 -18.53 -5.07 1.31
C PHE A 99 -19.92 -4.44 1.32
N GLU A 100 -20.06 -3.18 0.89
CA GLU A 100 -21.34 -2.49 0.73
C GLU A 100 -22.28 -3.26 -0.21
N GLU A 101 -21.79 -3.67 -1.38
CA GLU A 101 -22.58 -4.43 -2.36
C GLU A 101 -23.06 -5.79 -1.80
N VAL A 102 -22.22 -6.48 -1.02
CA VAL A 102 -22.61 -7.73 -0.34
C VAL A 102 -23.72 -7.48 0.68
N VAL A 103 -23.61 -6.43 1.48
CA VAL A 103 -24.61 -6.08 2.49
C VAL A 103 -25.95 -5.71 1.84
N GLU A 104 -25.92 -4.90 0.78
CA GLU A 104 -27.13 -4.49 0.04
C GLU A 104 -27.86 -5.69 -0.57
N LYS A 105 -27.13 -6.64 -1.15
CA LYS A 105 -27.72 -7.83 -1.80
C LYS A 105 -28.20 -8.89 -0.80
N ASP A 106 -27.54 -9.06 0.35
CA ASP A 106 -27.88 -10.08 1.35
C ASP A 106 -29.11 -9.70 2.19
N ALA A 107 -29.32 -8.40 2.44
CA ALA A 107 -30.47 -7.87 3.17
C ALA A 107 -31.86 -8.23 2.58
N THR A 108 -31.91 -8.76 1.36
CA THR A 108 -33.17 -9.11 0.67
C THR A 108 -33.60 -10.58 0.79
N LYS A 109 -32.76 -11.48 1.34
CA LYS A 109 -32.94 -12.94 1.14
C LYS A 109 -33.36 -13.78 2.35
N ILE A 110 -33.15 -13.33 3.58
CA ILE A 110 -33.45 -14.14 4.78
C ILE A 110 -34.41 -13.35 5.68
N ALA A 111 -35.69 -13.72 5.65
CA ALA A 111 -36.66 -13.21 6.61
C ALA A 111 -36.46 -13.91 7.96
N VAL A 112 -36.13 -13.14 8.99
CA VAL A 112 -36.06 -13.66 10.37
C VAL A 112 -37.50 -13.77 10.91
N LEU A 113 -38.04 -14.99 10.94
CA LEU A 113 -39.47 -15.23 11.23
C LEU A 113 -39.87 -14.92 12.68
N ASP A 114 -38.92 -14.89 13.61
CA ASP A 114 -39.15 -14.63 15.03
C ASP A 114 -38.95 -13.14 15.43
N GLY A 115 -38.63 -12.28 14.46
CA GLY A 115 -38.38 -10.86 14.69
C GLY A 115 -37.05 -10.54 15.39
N THR A 116 -36.14 -11.51 15.52
CA THR A 116 -34.81 -11.28 16.09
C THR A 116 -33.88 -10.53 15.12
N VAL A 117 -32.77 -10.00 15.63
CA VAL A 117 -31.79 -9.24 14.83
C VAL A 117 -31.16 -10.14 13.77
N HIS A 118 -31.14 -9.68 12.52
CA HIS A 118 -30.54 -10.43 11.42
C HIS A 118 -29.03 -10.61 11.63
N PRO A 119 -28.46 -11.82 11.40
CA PRO A 119 -27.02 -12.07 11.58
C PRO A 119 -26.12 -11.09 10.82
N LEU A 120 -26.54 -10.66 9.63
CA LEU A 120 -25.86 -9.62 8.84
C LEU A 120 -25.67 -8.32 9.61
N THR A 121 -26.65 -7.88 10.42
CA THR A 121 -26.54 -6.66 11.23
C THR A 121 -25.39 -6.77 12.22
N SER A 122 -25.28 -7.90 12.92
CA SER A 122 -24.17 -8.15 13.85
C SER A 122 -22.82 -8.21 13.13
N CYS A 123 -22.75 -8.84 11.94
CA CYS A 123 -21.54 -8.85 11.12
C CYS A 123 -21.12 -7.43 10.70
N VAL A 124 -22.06 -6.60 10.23
CA VAL A 124 -21.77 -5.23 9.80
C VAL A 124 -21.28 -4.38 10.98
N ILE A 125 -21.96 -4.45 12.13
CA ILE A 125 -21.55 -3.69 13.31
C ILE A 125 -20.16 -4.13 13.79
N ASN A 126 -19.85 -5.43 13.80
CA ASN A 126 -18.53 -5.90 14.20
C ASN A 126 -17.45 -5.44 13.22
N TYR A 127 -17.72 -5.48 11.92
CA TYR A 127 -16.80 -4.97 10.91
C TYR A 127 -16.51 -3.47 11.08
N LEU A 128 -17.55 -2.67 11.32
CA LEU A 128 -17.39 -1.24 11.59
C LEU A 128 -16.59 -0.99 12.87
N LYS A 129 -16.83 -1.75 13.95
CA LYS A 129 -16.04 -1.64 15.18
C LYS A 129 -14.55 -1.81 14.91
N PHE A 130 -14.17 -2.85 14.17
CA PHE A 130 -12.76 -3.07 13.80
C PHE A 130 -12.15 -1.94 12.94
N LEU A 131 -12.97 -1.17 12.20
CA LEU A 131 -12.49 -0.03 11.42
C LEU A 131 -12.29 1.24 12.25
N PHE A 132 -12.94 1.32 13.41
CA PHE A 132 -12.87 2.47 14.32
C PHE A 132 -11.96 2.22 15.52
N GLU A 133 -11.44 1.00 15.68
CA GLU A 133 -10.35 0.65 16.60
C GLU A 133 -8.99 1.05 16.01
#